data_AF-A0A2M9ZGT9-F1
#
_entry.id   AF-A0A2M9ZGT9-F1
#
_cell.length_a   1.000
_cell.length_b   1.000
_cell.length_c   1.000
_cell.angle_alpha   90.00
_cell.angle_beta   90.00
_cell.angle_gamma   90.00
#
_symmetry.space_group_name_H-M   'P 1'
#
loop_
_entity.id
_entity.type
_entity.pdbx_description
1 polymer ?
#
loop_
_entity_poly.entity_id
_entity_poly.type
_entity_poly.pdbx_seq_one_letter_code
_entity_poly.pdbx_strand_id
1 'polypeptide(L)'
;MRNIMKDRIRLAFCLVLVFIIFSNCAIFNRKNTPLVVKVEEHLIPEDTGPRILAAPIYIPLGLVAGILDLFIVHPIIRIPDAYRDTIQVLWTPHPENGYVTRMAFLPIVTALTPFFFAGDLLIRSSFDVNGNVDRSRIEQNSIPKKTVEEALESGDKETIIALLKLPVHNWPPELTVKVIEKFSEDQEIVGLAVIRLAETGKKSKKIDPRYDSYLIQFLGRTEDIDSAICRYFESIRSEAGANALVSILLSRKVASHSEELYTGTVIAVGKSKPILELLSLNSKNAEKRRNFVREFDYRFKRQYNDENVSESILLLNKDSQIDEILCKYFASMRSAMASQALLKLLVSGQANKASAKYYILAILQIGVEKDVQLVVDRFTSQPSK
;
A
#
# COMPACT_ATOMS: atom_id res chain seq x y z
N MET A 1 -17.07 -40.57 43.03
CA MET A 1 -17.34 -40.20 41.62
C MET A 1 -17.00 -38.74 41.28
N ARG A 2 -17.35 -37.73 42.10
CA ARG A 2 -17.15 -36.30 41.78
C ARG A 2 -15.67 -35.85 41.64
N ASN A 3 -14.74 -36.50 42.35
CA ASN A 3 -13.29 -36.19 42.26
C ASN A 3 -12.63 -36.80 41.00
N ILE A 4 -12.97 -38.04 40.64
CA ILE A 4 -12.44 -38.70 39.43
C ILE A 4 -12.83 -37.94 38.15
N MET A 5 -14.02 -37.33 38.13
CA MET A 5 -14.47 -36.53 36.98
C MET A 5 -13.73 -35.18 36.91
N LYS A 6 -13.43 -34.54 38.05
CA LYS A 6 -12.58 -33.34 38.09
C LYS A 6 -11.15 -33.62 37.64
N ASP A 7 -10.59 -34.76 38.04
CA ASP A 7 -9.22 -35.14 37.67
C ASP A 7 -9.12 -35.51 36.19
N ARG A 8 -10.14 -36.16 35.62
CA ARG A 8 -10.24 -36.41 34.18
C ARG A 8 -10.42 -35.14 33.35
N ILE A 9 -11.22 -34.19 33.84
CA ILE A 9 -11.39 -32.88 33.17
C ILE A 9 -10.09 -32.07 33.24
N ARG A 10 -9.37 -32.08 34.37
CA ARG A 10 -8.05 -31.44 34.50
C ARG A 10 -7.00 -32.08 33.59
N LEU A 11 -6.97 -33.41 33.53
CA LEU A 11 -6.06 -34.15 32.65
C LEU A 11 -6.37 -33.87 31.18
N ALA A 12 -7.64 -33.87 30.79
CA ALA A 12 -8.07 -33.53 29.43
C ALA A 12 -7.74 -32.08 29.08
N PHE A 13 -7.94 -31.14 30.01
CA PHE A 13 -7.57 -29.73 29.82
C PHE A 13 -6.05 -29.57 29.68
N CYS A 14 -5.24 -30.23 30.50
CA CYS A 14 -3.79 -30.23 30.36
C CYS A 14 -3.34 -30.85 29.03
N LEU A 15 -3.95 -31.96 28.60
CA LEU A 15 -3.63 -32.60 27.31
C LEU A 15 -4.00 -31.71 26.12
N VAL A 16 -5.15 -31.04 26.17
CA VAL A 16 -5.55 -30.07 25.14
C VAL A 16 -4.62 -28.85 25.13
N LEU A 17 -4.24 -28.33 26.31
CA LEU A 17 -3.29 -27.23 26.42
C LEU A 17 -1.92 -27.61 25.83
N VAL A 18 -1.44 -28.81 26.13
CA VAL A 18 -0.21 -29.38 25.56
C VAL A 18 -0.34 -29.52 24.04
N PHE A 19 -1.45 -30.03 23.53
CA PHE A 19 -1.67 -30.20 22.08
C PHE A 19 -1.70 -28.85 21.34
N ILE A 20 -2.31 -27.82 21.94
CA ILE A 20 -2.34 -26.45 21.41
C ILE A 20 -0.93 -25.84 21.41
N ILE A 21 -0.14 -26.09 22.45
CA ILE A 21 1.24 -25.61 22.54
C ILE A 21 2.11 -26.25 21.45
N PHE A 22 2.03 -27.57 21.27
CA PHE A 22 2.85 -28.29 20.29
C PHE A 22 2.47 -28.00 18.82
N SER A 23 1.21 -27.68 18.54
CA SER A 23 0.73 -27.47 17.15
C SER A 23 1.26 -26.18 16.50
N ASN A 24 1.74 -25.22 17.29
CA ASN A 24 2.24 -23.92 16.82
C ASN A 24 3.59 -23.54 17.46
N CYS A 25 4.38 -24.51 17.92
CA CYS A 25 5.72 -24.22 18.43
C CYS A 25 6.58 -23.58 17.33
N ALA A 26 7.25 -22.47 17.66
CA ALA A 26 8.08 -21.72 16.72
C ALA A 26 9.21 -22.58 16.11
N ILE A 27 9.70 -23.60 16.82
CA ILE A 27 10.80 -24.48 16.38
C ILE A 27 10.44 -25.37 15.19
N PHE A 28 9.16 -25.66 14.95
CA PHE A 28 8.76 -26.50 13.80
C PHE A 28 8.72 -25.74 12.48
N ASN A 29 8.98 -24.43 12.51
CA ASN A 29 9.08 -23.61 11.32
C ASN A 29 10.54 -23.45 10.90
N ARG A 30 10.86 -23.87 9.68
CA ARG A 30 12.22 -23.81 9.12
C ARG A 30 12.82 -22.40 9.13
N LYS A 31 12.00 -21.36 9.00
CA LYS A 31 12.44 -19.94 9.07
C LYS A 31 12.95 -19.54 10.44
N ASN A 32 12.57 -20.27 11.49
CA ASN A 32 12.97 -20.01 12.87
C ASN A 32 14.16 -20.88 13.30
N THR A 33 14.67 -21.76 12.44
CA THR A 33 15.81 -22.65 12.71
C THR A 33 16.95 -22.48 11.69
N PRO A 34 17.56 -21.28 11.60
CA PRO A 34 18.59 -21.00 10.59
C PRO A 34 19.87 -21.84 10.73
N LEU A 35 20.25 -22.26 11.94
CA LEU A 35 21.42 -23.12 12.13
C LEU A 35 21.14 -24.55 11.67
N VAL A 36 19.95 -25.08 11.96
CA VAL A 36 19.52 -26.39 11.46
C VAL A 36 19.54 -26.40 9.93
N VAL A 37 19.00 -25.36 9.30
CA VAL A 37 19.02 -25.20 7.82
C VAL A 37 20.45 -25.22 7.28
N LYS A 38 21.39 -24.52 7.93
CA LYS A 38 22.80 -24.54 7.50
C LYS A 38 23.43 -25.92 7.61
N VAL A 39 23.10 -26.68 8.66
CA VAL A 39 23.55 -28.08 8.80
C VAL A 39 22.98 -28.95 7.67
N GLU A 40 21.69 -28.80 7.37
CA GLU A 40 21.06 -29.53 6.26
C GLU A 40 21.72 -29.21 4.91
N GLU A 41 21.96 -27.94 4.61
CA GLU A 41 22.48 -27.47 3.32
C GLU A 41 23.95 -27.84 3.09
N HIS A 42 24.78 -27.87 4.14
CA HIS A 42 26.23 -28.00 3.98
C HIS A 42 26.79 -29.35 4.44
N LEU A 43 26.05 -30.13 5.25
CA LEU A 43 26.57 -31.34 5.88
C LEU A 43 25.81 -32.61 5.52
N ILE A 44 24.65 -32.52 4.86
CA ILE A 44 23.89 -33.69 4.42
C ILE A 44 24.17 -33.92 2.92
N PRO A 45 24.88 -35.00 2.56
CA PRO A 45 25.06 -35.37 1.16
C PRO A 45 23.72 -35.67 0.46
N GLU A 46 23.65 -35.37 -0.84
CA GLU A 46 22.47 -35.65 -1.67
C GLU A 46 22.29 -37.16 -1.91
N ASP A 47 23.38 -37.90 -2.05
CA ASP A 47 23.38 -39.35 -2.30
C ASP A 47 23.12 -40.18 -1.03
N THR A 48 22.30 -41.23 -1.17
CA THR A 48 21.84 -42.10 -0.06
C THR A 48 22.99 -42.80 0.69
N GLY A 49 24.01 -43.28 -0.02
CA GLY A 49 25.15 -43.99 0.59
C GLY A 49 26.01 -43.08 1.48
N PRO A 50 26.56 -41.98 0.92
CA PRO A 50 27.30 -40.97 1.68
C PRO A 50 26.49 -40.33 2.82
N ARG A 51 25.17 -40.19 2.67
CA ARG A 51 24.29 -39.71 3.75
C ARG A 51 24.30 -40.63 4.96
N ILE A 52 24.22 -41.94 4.78
CA ILE A 52 24.26 -42.89 5.92
C ILE A 52 25.62 -42.84 6.63
N LEU A 53 26.71 -42.69 5.88
CA LEU A 53 28.07 -42.60 6.44
C LEU A 53 28.29 -41.29 7.21
N ALA A 54 27.69 -40.19 6.77
CA ALA A 54 27.79 -38.89 7.43
C ALA A 54 26.83 -38.71 8.62
N ALA A 55 25.83 -39.60 8.77
CA ALA A 55 24.80 -39.52 9.80
C ALA A 55 25.33 -39.38 11.24
N PRO A 56 26.40 -40.10 11.66
CA PRO A 56 26.97 -39.92 12.99
C PRO A 56 27.51 -38.51 13.27
N ILE A 57 27.75 -37.71 12.24
CA ILE A 57 28.31 -36.35 12.34
C ILE A 57 27.19 -35.31 12.25
N TYR A 58 26.34 -35.37 11.22
CA TYR A 58 25.33 -34.32 11.03
C TYR A 58 24.14 -34.45 12.00
N ILE A 59 23.80 -35.66 12.50
CA ILE A 59 22.68 -35.82 13.45
C ILE A 59 22.97 -35.11 14.78
N PRO A 60 24.09 -35.35 15.48
CA PRO A 60 24.40 -34.64 16.71
C PRO A 60 24.55 -33.13 16.49
N LEU A 61 25.17 -32.73 15.38
CA LEU A 61 25.40 -31.33 15.07
C LEU A 61 24.08 -30.59 14.74
N GLY A 62 23.16 -31.23 14.03
CA GLY A 62 21.82 -30.73 13.78
C GLY A 62 21.00 -30.58 15.07
N LEU A 63 21.17 -31.50 16.04
CA LEU A 63 20.51 -31.40 17.34
C LEU A 63 21.04 -30.21 18.16
N VAL A 64 22.36 -30.02 18.21
CA VAL A 64 22.96 -28.84 18.85
C VAL A 64 22.50 -27.55 18.16
N ALA A 65 22.48 -27.53 16.84
CA ALA A 65 21.98 -26.40 16.06
C ALA A 65 20.50 -26.09 16.39
N GLY A 66 19.65 -27.11 16.52
CA GLY A 66 18.25 -26.96 16.92
C GLY A 66 18.06 -26.40 18.33
N ILE A 67 18.90 -26.83 19.29
CA ILE A 67 18.89 -26.27 20.66
C ILE A 67 19.31 -24.79 20.64
N LEU A 68 20.35 -24.45 19.90
CA LEU A 68 20.83 -23.07 19.77
C LEU A 68 19.79 -22.19 19.08
N ASP A 69 19.14 -22.71 18.04
CA ASP A 69 18.06 -22.00 17.36
C ASP A 69 16.90 -21.72 18.30
N LEU A 70 16.49 -22.70 19.11
CA LEU A 70 15.38 -22.57 20.06
C LEU A 70 15.66 -21.55 21.18
N PHE A 71 16.82 -21.65 21.82
CA PHE A 71 17.08 -20.90 23.06
C PHE A 71 17.84 -19.59 22.85
N ILE A 72 18.53 -19.42 21.72
CA ILE A 72 19.41 -18.28 21.49
C ILE A 72 19.02 -17.55 20.22
N VAL A 73 19.09 -18.20 19.06
CA VAL A 73 19.02 -17.50 17.77
C VAL A 73 17.62 -16.96 17.50
N HIS A 74 16.58 -17.79 17.63
CA HIS A 74 15.20 -17.36 17.38
C HIS A 74 14.75 -16.25 18.35
N PRO A 75 14.95 -16.35 19.68
CA PRO A 75 14.65 -15.25 20.59
C PRO A 75 15.31 -13.93 20.20
N ILE A 76 16.60 -13.96 19.80
CA ILE A 76 17.33 -12.76 19.37
C ILE A 76 16.70 -12.15 18.11
N ILE A 77 16.36 -12.98 17.12
CA ILE A 77 15.72 -12.53 15.86
C ILE A 77 14.38 -11.84 16.14
N ARG A 78 13.68 -12.20 17.22
CA ARG A 78 12.36 -11.64 17.58
C ARG A 78 12.39 -10.36 18.39
N ILE A 79 13.55 -9.94 18.91
CA ILE A 79 13.69 -8.67 19.66
C ILE A 79 13.17 -7.45 18.88
N PRO A 80 13.53 -7.25 17.58
CA PRO A 80 13.07 -6.07 16.84
C PRO A 80 11.54 -6.06 16.60
N ASP A 81 10.93 -7.24 16.45
CA ASP A 81 9.48 -7.36 16.31
C ASP A 81 8.79 -6.96 17.62
N ALA A 82 9.20 -7.57 18.73
CA ALA A 82 8.62 -7.28 20.04
C ALA A 82 8.81 -5.82 20.47
N TYR A 83 9.94 -5.22 20.10
CA TYR A 83 10.19 -3.81 20.32
C TYR A 83 9.21 -2.93 19.53
N ARG A 84 9.02 -3.19 18.23
CA ARG A 84 8.10 -2.42 17.38
C ARG A 84 6.66 -2.52 17.88
N ASP A 85 6.22 -3.70 18.29
CA ASP A 85 4.87 -3.92 18.81
C ASP A 85 4.67 -3.21 20.15
N THR A 86 5.66 -3.23 21.03
CA THR A 86 5.62 -2.50 22.29
C THR A 86 5.47 -0.99 22.04
N ILE A 87 6.21 -0.44 21.08
CA ILE A 87 6.07 0.97 20.68
C ILE A 87 4.71 1.23 20.02
N GLN A 88 4.23 0.33 19.18
CA GLN A 88 2.94 0.47 18.51
C GLN A 88 1.78 0.48 19.50
N VAL A 89 1.80 -0.43 20.48
CA VAL A 89 0.69 -0.62 21.41
C VAL A 89 0.71 0.42 22.53
N LEU A 90 1.88 0.67 23.13
CA LEU A 90 1.96 1.52 24.33
C LEU A 90 2.33 2.97 24.02
N TRP A 91 3.12 3.22 22.97
CA TRP A 91 3.70 4.54 22.72
C TRP A 91 3.09 5.26 21.51
N THR A 92 2.35 4.58 20.64
CA THR A 92 1.76 5.21 19.44
C THR A 92 0.43 5.89 19.78
N PRO A 93 0.30 7.21 19.56
CA PRO A 93 -0.88 7.94 19.97
C PRO A 93 -2.08 7.65 19.07
N HIS A 94 -3.24 7.45 19.70
CA HIS A 94 -4.51 7.42 18.99
C HIS A 94 -4.95 8.85 18.62
N PRO A 95 -5.58 9.07 17.44
CA PRO A 95 -5.96 10.40 16.96
C PRO A 95 -6.87 11.19 17.91
N GLU A 96 -7.62 10.48 18.75
CA GLU A 96 -8.67 11.03 19.62
C GLU A 96 -8.13 11.55 20.98
N ASN A 97 -6.90 11.18 21.36
CA ASN A 97 -6.33 11.55 22.66
C ASN A 97 -5.55 12.86 22.55
N GLY A 98 -6.02 13.92 23.22
CA GLY A 98 -5.34 15.21 23.34
C GLY A 98 -4.02 15.16 24.14
N TYR A 99 -3.20 16.21 24.05
CA TYR A 99 -1.85 16.29 24.63
C TYR A 99 -1.81 16.03 26.15
N VAL A 100 -2.74 16.61 26.91
CA VAL A 100 -2.76 16.52 28.39
C VAL A 100 -3.01 15.09 28.86
N THR A 101 -3.96 14.39 28.22
CA THR A 101 -4.24 12.98 28.50
C THR A 101 -3.00 12.10 28.27
N ARG A 102 -2.22 12.38 27.23
CA ARG A 102 -0.99 11.63 26.93
C ARG A 102 0.08 11.77 28.02
N MET A 103 0.27 12.98 28.53
CA MET A 103 1.25 13.22 29.61
C MET A 103 0.83 12.55 30.92
N ALA A 104 -0.47 12.48 31.20
CA ALA A 104 -0.98 11.80 32.39
C ALA A 104 -0.74 10.28 32.38
N PHE A 105 -0.76 9.64 31.20
CA PHE A 105 -0.53 8.19 31.06
C PHE A 105 0.94 7.79 30.92
N LEU A 106 1.86 8.75 30.76
CA LEU A 106 3.28 8.48 30.52
C LEU A 106 3.96 7.62 31.63
N PRO A 107 3.70 7.84 32.93
CA PRO A 107 4.24 6.98 33.98
C PRO A 107 3.75 5.53 33.88
N ILE A 108 2.48 5.34 33.49
CA ILE A 108 1.85 4.01 33.35
C ILE A 108 2.43 3.29 32.14
N VAL A 109 2.50 3.97 30.99
CA VAL A 109 3.10 3.44 29.76
C VAL A 109 4.56 3.04 29.97
N THR A 110 5.33 3.89 30.66
CA THR A 110 6.73 3.59 30.99
C THR A 110 6.84 2.36 31.88
N ALA A 111 5.99 2.25 32.92
CA ALA A 111 5.99 1.10 33.83
C ALA A 111 5.57 -0.21 33.14
N LEU A 112 4.64 -0.16 32.17
CA LEU A 112 4.15 -1.34 31.44
C LEU A 112 5.07 -1.80 30.31
N THR A 113 5.93 -0.92 29.79
CA THR A 113 6.86 -1.22 28.68
C THR A 113 7.67 -2.51 28.86
N PRO A 114 8.39 -2.74 29.98
CA PRO A 114 9.18 -3.97 30.13
C PRO A 114 8.32 -5.24 30.18
N PHE A 115 7.13 -5.17 30.78
CA PHE A 115 6.23 -6.33 30.88
C PHE A 115 5.62 -6.68 29.53
N PHE A 116 5.21 -5.67 28.76
CA PHE A 116 4.64 -5.88 27.44
C PHE A 116 5.70 -6.41 26.47
N PHE A 117 6.89 -5.82 26.48
CA PHE A 117 8.01 -6.28 25.67
C PHE A 117 8.41 -7.73 26.01
N ALA A 118 8.59 -8.04 27.29
CA ALA A 118 8.96 -9.39 27.71
C ALA A 118 7.87 -10.41 27.38
N GLY A 119 6.59 -10.06 27.60
CA GLY A 119 5.45 -10.90 27.25
C GLY A 119 5.40 -11.20 25.76
N ASP A 120 5.48 -10.17 24.92
CA ASP A 120 5.44 -10.32 23.47
C ASP A 120 6.64 -11.11 22.93
N LEU A 121 7.85 -10.83 23.45
CA LEU A 121 9.06 -11.57 23.10
C LEU A 121 8.93 -13.05 23.47
N LEU A 122 8.42 -13.38 24.65
CA LEU A 122 8.24 -14.77 25.09
C LEU A 122 7.21 -15.50 24.24
N ILE A 123 6.09 -14.85 23.93
CA ILE A 123 5.03 -15.41 23.10
C ILE A 123 5.58 -15.68 21.68
N ARG A 124 6.28 -14.74 21.07
CA ARG A 124 6.87 -14.89 19.71
C ARG A 124 8.07 -15.85 19.67
N SER A 125 8.79 -16.00 20.79
CA SER A 125 9.88 -16.97 20.90
C SER A 125 9.34 -18.39 21.06
N SER A 126 8.20 -18.55 21.73
CA SER A 126 7.60 -19.87 22.02
C SER A 126 6.65 -20.34 20.91
N PHE A 127 5.89 -19.42 20.33
CA PHE A 127 4.81 -19.71 19.39
C PHE A 127 5.02 -19.01 18.05
N ASP A 128 4.63 -19.69 16.97
CA ASP A 128 4.60 -19.13 15.62
C ASP A 128 3.35 -18.23 15.43
N VAL A 129 3.32 -17.10 16.13
CA VAL A 129 2.16 -16.17 16.15
C VAL A 129 2.05 -15.34 14.87
N ASN A 130 3.13 -15.24 14.08
CA ASN A 130 3.14 -14.43 12.87
C ASN A 130 2.49 -15.08 11.64
N GLY A 131 1.95 -16.31 11.77
CA GLY A 131 1.44 -17.01 10.60
C GLY A 131 2.48 -17.04 9.48
N ASN A 132 3.76 -17.17 9.85
CA ASN A 132 4.80 -17.54 8.89
C ASN A 132 4.57 -19.01 8.58
N VAL A 133 3.42 -19.33 7.95
CA VAL A 133 3.18 -20.65 7.37
C VAL A 133 4.48 -21.01 6.67
N ASP A 134 5.04 -22.16 7.03
CA ASP A 134 6.25 -22.66 6.41
C ASP A 134 5.94 -22.92 4.94
N ARG A 135 5.97 -21.84 4.18
CA ARG A 135 5.73 -21.86 2.75
C ARG A 135 6.81 -22.68 2.09
N SER A 136 7.93 -23.04 2.73
CA SER A 136 8.85 -24.01 2.11
C SER A 136 8.27 -25.43 2.02
N ARG A 137 7.26 -25.80 2.84
CA ARG A 137 6.48 -27.04 2.67
C ARG A 137 5.32 -26.93 1.66
N ILE A 138 4.86 -25.72 1.33
CA ILE A 138 3.77 -25.46 0.36
C ILE A 138 4.32 -24.99 -1.00
N GLU A 139 5.47 -24.34 -1.00
CA GLU A 139 6.29 -23.82 -2.10
C GLU A 139 7.54 -24.68 -2.25
N GLN A 140 7.37 -26.01 -2.24
CA GLN A 140 8.26 -26.88 -3.00
C GLN A 140 7.98 -26.74 -4.53
N ASN A 141 7.54 -25.55 -4.97
CA ASN A 141 7.76 -25.10 -6.33
C ASN A 141 9.25 -24.85 -6.41
N SER A 142 9.99 -25.87 -6.84
CA SER A 142 11.36 -25.75 -7.31
C SER A 142 11.49 -24.41 -8.03
N ILE A 143 12.34 -23.50 -7.53
CA ILE A 143 12.70 -22.29 -8.28
C ILE A 143 13.05 -22.81 -9.67
N PRO A 144 12.31 -22.39 -10.71
CA PRO A 144 12.48 -23.02 -12.01
C PRO A 144 13.93 -22.87 -12.43
N LYS A 145 14.59 -24.00 -12.77
CA LYS A 145 16.02 -24.00 -13.11
C LYS A 145 16.30 -23.18 -14.38
N LYS A 146 15.28 -23.01 -15.22
CA LYS A 146 15.35 -22.24 -16.46
C LYS A 146 15.17 -20.75 -16.18
N THR A 147 15.92 -19.93 -16.91
CA THR A 147 15.68 -18.47 -16.95
C THR A 147 14.37 -18.15 -17.68
N VAL A 148 13.90 -16.91 -17.56
CA VAL A 148 12.71 -16.44 -18.29
C VAL A 148 12.94 -16.54 -19.79
N GLU A 149 14.13 -16.21 -20.25
CA GLU A 149 14.55 -16.28 -21.65
C GLU A 149 14.52 -17.73 -22.16
N GLU A 150 15.06 -18.68 -21.40
CA GLU A 150 15.05 -20.11 -21.74
C GLU A 150 13.62 -20.69 -21.73
N ALA A 151 12.82 -20.28 -20.74
CA ALA A 151 11.41 -20.67 -20.65
C ALA A 151 10.58 -20.08 -21.79
N LEU A 152 10.88 -18.83 -22.17
CA LEU A 152 10.32 -18.19 -23.35
C LEU A 152 10.70 -18.97 -24.60
N GLU A 153 11.98 -19.20 -24.88
CA GLU A 153 12.44 -19.92 -26.08
C GLU A 153 11.79 -21.30 -26.19
N SER A 154 11.74 -22.06 -25.10
CA SER A 154 11.14 -23.39 -25.06
C SER A 154 9.60 -23.41 -25.03
N GLY A 155 8.93 -22.27 -24.83
CA GLY A 155 7.47 -22.20 -24.73
C GLY A 155 6.91 -22.87 -23.46
N ASP A 156 7.73 -22.96 -22.41
CA ASP A 156 7.44 -23.67 -21.16
C ASP A 156 6.50 -22.85 -20.26
N LYS A 157 5.20 -23.04 -20.46
CA LYS A 157 4.14 -22.29 -19.77
C LYS A 157 4.21 -22.41 -18.25
N GLU A 158 4.40 -23.63 -17.74
CA GLU A 158 4.40 -23.88 -16.30
C GLU A 158 5.55 -23.17 -15.60
N THR A 159 6.73 -23.19 -16.23
CA THR A 159 7.90 -22.44 -15.78
C THR A 159 7.62 -20.94 -15.75
N ILE A 160 7.02 -20.38 -16.81
CA ILE A 160 6.68 -18.95 -16.87
C ILE A 160 5.68 -18.55 -15.78
N ILE A 161 4.63 -19.34 -15.57
CA ILE A 161 3.64 -19.11 -14.49
C ILE A 161 4.33 -19.15 -13.12
N ALA A 162 5.19 -20.15 -12.88
CA ALA A 162 5.92 -20.27 -11.64
C ALA A 162 6.82 -19.04 -11.40
N LEU A 163 7.57 -18.60 -12.42
CA LEU A 163 8.42 -17.42 -12.31
C LEU A 163 7.61 -16.12 -12.10
N LEU A 164 6.46 -15.98 -12.75
CA LEU A 164 5.56 -14.83 -12.59
C LEU A 164 4.90 -14.75 -11.21
N LYS A 165 4.74 -15.87 -10.51
CA LYS A 165 4.21 -15.92 -9.13
C LYS A 165 5.25 -15.56 -8.06
N LEU A 166 6.54 -15.53 -8.40
CA LEU A 166 7.62 -15.22 -7.45
C LEU A 166 7.74 -13.71 -7.17
N PRO A 167 7.80 -13.25 -5.91
CA PRO A 167 7.73 -11.84 -5.56
C PRO A 167 9.01 -11.01 -5.87
N VAL A 168 10.14 -11.65 -6.21
CA VAL A 168 11.48 -11.02 -6.10
C VAL A 168 12.13 -10.64 -7.45
N HIS A 169 11.57 -11.02 -8.60
CA HIS A 169 12.21 -10.73 -9.88
C HIS A 169 11.79 -9.37 -10.48
N ASN A 170 12.73 -8.42 -10.55
CA ASN A 170 12.61 -7.19 -11.33
C ASN A 170 12.93 -7.51 -12.80
N TRP A 171 11.98 -8.06 -13.55
CA TRP A 171 12.15 -8.26 -14.99
C TRP A 171 12.22 -6.91 -15.69
N PRO A 172 13.06 -6.75 -16.73
CA PRO A 172 12.95 -5.62 -17.63
C PRO A 172 11.52 -5.53 -18.20
N PRO A 173 10.94 -4.33 -18.30
CA PRO A 173 9.62 -4.13 -18.90
C PRO A 173 9.51 -4.75 -20.30
N GLU A 174 10.56 -4.68 -21.12
CA GLU A 174 10.63 -5.26 -22.47
C GLU A 174 10.51 -6.79 -22.45
N LEU A 175 11.13 -7.44 -21.47
CA LEU A 175 11.04 -8.90 -21.32
C LEU A 175 9.62 -9.31 -20.95
N THR A 176 8.97 -8.53 -20.09
CA THR A 176 7.59 -8.78 -19.67
C THR A 176 6.61 -8.61 -20.84
N VAL A 177 6.82 -7.60 -21.70
CA VAL A 177 6.05 -7.42 -22.94
C VAL A 177 6.21 -8.63 -23.88
N LYS A 178 7.44 -9.14 -24.07
CA LYS A 178 7.66 -10.35 -24.88
C LYS A 178 6.91 -11.57 -24.35
N VAL A 179 6.79 -11.72 -23.02
CA VAL A 179 6.01 -12.80 -22.40
C VAL A 179 4.52 -12.64 -22.74
N ILE A 180 3.98 -11.43 -22.62
CA ILE A 180 2.58 -11.13 -22.96
C ILE A 180 2.31 -11.42 -24.43
N GLU A 181 3.20 -11.00 -25.33
CA GLU A 181 3.06 -11.21 -26.77
C GLU A 181 3.12 -12.69 -27.15
N LYS A 182 4.10 -13.43 -26.59
CA LYS A 182 4.29 -14.86 -26.87
C LYS A 182 3.15 -15.73 -26.35
N PHE A 183 2.57 -15.39 -25.21
CA PHE A 183 1.49 -16.15 -24.57
C PHE A 183 0.15 -15.40 -24.61
N SER A 184 -0.10 -14.61 -25.65
CA SER A 184 -1.26 -13.69 -25.74
C SER A 184 -2.63 -14.36 -25.59
N GLU A 185 -2.75 -15.64 -25.91
CA GLU A 185 -3.99 -16.43 -25.74
C GLU A 185 -4.21 -16.92 -24.31
N ASP A 186 -3.14 -16.96 -23.49
CA ASP A 186 -3.15 -17.53 -22.14
C ASP A 186 -3.47 -16.46 -21.09
N GLN A 187 -4.75 -16.41 -20.66
CA GLN A 187 -5.23 -15.34 -19.78
C GLN A 187 -4.53 -15.31 -18.40
N GLU A 188 -4.08 -16.46 -17.88
CA GLU A 188 -3.36 -16.51 -16.60
C GLU A 188 -1.98 -15.88 -16.74
N ILE A 189 -1.22 -16.28 -17.76
CA ILE A 189 0.11 -15.72 -18.04
C ILE A 189 0.01 -14.23 -18.33
N VAL A 190 -0.94 -13.84 -19.19
CA VAL A 190 -1.15 -12.42 -19.55
C VAL A 190 -1.50 -11.60 -18.31
N GLY A 191 -2.44 -12.07 -17.47
CA GLY A 191 -2.84 -11.34 -16.26
C GLY A 191 -1.69 -11.13 -15.30
N LEU A 192 -0.94 -12.19 -14.99
CA LEU A 192 0.22 -12.12 -14.10
C LEU A 192 1.35 -11.24 -14.66
N ALA A 193 1.62 -11.33 -15.96
CA ALA A 193 2.64 -10.52 -16.62
C ALA A 193 2.26 -9.04 -16.70
N VAL A 194 0.98 -8.70 -16.92
CA VAL A 194 0.50 -7.31 -16.90
C VAL A 194 0.64 -6.70 -15.51
N ILE A 195 0.24 -7.42 -14.45
CA ILE A 195 0.43 -6.99 -13.07
C ILE A 195 1.92 -6.73 -12.80
N ARG A 196 2.78 -7.66 -13.23
CA ARG A 196 4.24 -7.51 -13.11
C ARG A 196 4.75 -6.26 -13.82
N LEU A 197 4.33 -6.03 -15.06
CA LEU A 197 4.74 -4.88 -15.86
C LEU A 197 4.39 -3.56 -15.15
N ALA A 198 3.17 -3.45 -14.61
CA ALA A 198 2.71 -2.30 -13.87
C ALA A 198 3.53 -2.08 -12.57
N GLU A 199 3.83 -3.14 -11.82
CA GLU A 199 4.60 -3.06 -10.58
C GLU A 199 6.08 -2.73 -10.79
N THR A 200 6.70 -3.30 -11.84
CA THR A 200 8.07 -2.95 -12.25
C THR A 200 8.13 -1.48 -12.66
N GLY A 201 7.15 -1.04 -13.47
CA GLY A 201 7.04 0.34 -13.92
C GLY A 201 7.11 1.31 -12.74
N LYS A 202 6.23 1.13 -11.74
CA LYS A 202 6.18 1.99 -10.54
C LYS A 202 7.53 2.27 -9.87
N LYS A 203 8.47 1.31 -9.87
CA LYS A 203 9.78 1.47 -9.21
C LYS A 203 10.78 2.27 -10.03
N SER A 204 10.65 2.27 -11.36
CA SER A 204 11.50 3.03 -12.25
C SER A 204 10.98 4.47 -12.33
N LYS A 205 11.59 5.41 -11.58
CA LYS A 205 11.20 6.84 -11.59
C LYS A 205 11.29 7.53 -12.98
N LYS A 206 11.74 6.82 -14.02
CA LYS A 206 11.65 7.19 -15.43
C LYS A 206 10.99 6.02 -16.16
N ILE A 207 9.74 6.19 -16.57
CA ILE A 207 9.05 5.19 -17.40
C ILE A 207 8.84 5.78 -18.78
N ASP A 208 9.09 4.97 -19.80
CA ASP A 208 8.78 5.29 -21.17
C ASP A 208 7.25 5.39 -21.34
N PRO A 209 6.71 6.54 -21.82
CA PRO A 209 5.27 6.73 -22.04
C PRO A 209 4.60 5.63 -22.89
N ARG A 210 5.37 4.86 -23.68
CA ARG A 210 4.83 3.71 -24.44
C ARG A 210 4.11 2.69 -23.56
N TYR A 211 4.51 2.53 -22.30
CA TYR A 211 3.89 1.58 -21.39
C TYR A 211 2.51 2.01 -20.92
N ASP A 212 2.22 3.31 -20.88
CA ASP A 212 0.88 3.82 -20.56
C ASP A 212 -0.12 3.33 -21.62
N SER A 213 0.19 3.60 -22.89
CA SER A 213 -0.62 3.17 -24.04
C SER A 213 -0.79 1.66 -24.11
N TYR A 214 0.24 0.90 -23.69
CA TYR A 214 0.18 -0.56 -23.66
C TYR A 214 -0.73 -1.07 -22.53
N LEU A 215 -0.53 -0.59 -21.29
CA LEU A 215 -1.30 -1.03 -20.12
C LEU A 215 -2.79 -0.66 -20.23
N ILE A 216 -3.13 0.47 -20.86
CA ILE A 216 -4.52 0.88 -21.10
C ILE A 216 -5.35 -0.21 -21.79
N GLN A 217 -4.73 -1.02 -22.66
CA GLN A 217 -5.41 -2.09 -23.42
C GLN A 217 -5.92 -3.24 -22.54
N PHE A 218 -5.46 -3.31 -21.28
CA PHE A 218 -5.80 -4.36 -20.33
C PHE A 218 -6.83 -3.93 -19.28
N LEU A 219 -7.29 -2.68 -19.31
CA LEU A 219 -8.27 -2.15 -18.35
C LEU A 219 -9.65 -2.80 -18.48
N GLY A 220 -10.23 -3.15 -17.34
CA GLY A 220 -11.55 -3.79 -17.21
C GLY A 220 -11.56 -5.27 -17.52
N ARG A 221 -10.41 -5.95 -17.48
CA ARG A 221 -10.32 -7.41 -17.58
C ARG A 221 -10.62 -8.09 -16.24
N THR A 222 -9.82 -7.79 -15.21
CA THR A 222 -10.00 -8.30 -13.85
C THR A 222 -9.66 -7.22 -12.83
N GLU A 223 -10.19 -7.35 -11.62
CA GLU A 223 -9.97 -6.41 -10.53
C GLU A 223 -8.49 -6.30 -10.13
N ASP A 224 -7.76 -7.43 -10.11
CA ASP A 224 -6.33 -7.46 -9.78
C ASP A 224 -5.48 -6.70 -10.81
N ILE A 225 -5.79 -6.88 -12.10
CA ILE A 225 -5.13 -6.18 -13.20
C ILE A 225 -5.41 -4.68 -13.09
N ASP A 226 -6.68 -4.31 -12.91
CA ASP A 226 -7.09 -2.92 -12.77
C ASP A 226 -6.40 -2.23 -11.58
N SER A 227 -6.34 -2.90 -10.43
CA SER A 227 -5.68 -2.41 -9.23
C SER A 227 -4.17 -2.20 -9.45
N ALA A 228 -3.50 -3.13 -10.14
CA ALA A 228 -2.09 -2.99 -10.47
C ALA A 228 -1.83 -1.80 -11.44
N ILE A 229 -2.61 -1.70 -12.50
CA ILE A 229 -2.51 -0.62 -13.50
C ILE A 229 -2.82 0.75 -12.87
N CYS A 230 -3.86 0.82 -12.03
CA CYS A 230 -4.22 2.05 -11.33
C CYS A 230 -3.09 2.52 -10.41
N ARG A 231 -2.52 1.63 -9.59
CA ARG A 231 -1.35 1.93 -8.75
C ARG A 231 -0.15 2.40 -9.57
N TYR A 232 0.04 1.85 -10.77
CA TYR A 232 1.05 2.33 -11.71
C TYR A 232 0.75 3.78 -12.14
N PHE A 233 -0.44 4.07 -12.67
CA PHE A 233 -0.81 5.43 -13.12
C PHE A 233 -0.69 6.48 -12.02
N GLU A 234 -1.13 6.17 -10.79
CA GLU A 234 -0.97 7.06 -9.63
C GLU A 234 0.51 7.37 -9.37
N SER A 235 1.37 6.34 -9.41
CA SER A 235 2.78 6.48 -9.05
C SER A 235 3.58 7.35 -10.02
N ILE A 236 3.23 7.32 -11.30
CA ILE A 236 3.87 8.13 -12.34
C ILE A 236 3.07 9.36 -12.76
N ARG A 237 1.90 9.58 -12.15
CA ARG A 237 0.96 10.65 -12.50
C ARG A 237 0.64 10.68 -14.00
N SER A 238 0.33 9.51 -14.56
CA SER A 238 0.03 9.34 -15.99
C SER A 238 -1.25 10.06 -16.40
N GLU A 239 -1.13 11.13 -17.18
CA GLU A 239 -2.28 11.83 -17.75
C GLU A 239 -3.02 10.96 -18.78
N ALA A 240 -2.29 10.19 -19.60
CA ALA A 240 -2.89 9.28 -20.57
C ALA A 240 -3.72 8.19 -19.88
N GLY A 241 -3.18 7.59 -18.81
CA GLY A 241 -3.89 6.62 -17.99
C GLY A 241 -5.15 7.20 -17.34
N ALA A 242 -5.05 8.39 -16.74
CA ALA A 242 -6.21 9.07 -16.17
C ALA A 242 -7.30 9.36 -17.22
N ASN A 243 -6.94 9.87 -18.40
CA ASN A 243 -7.89 10.11 -19.49
C ASN A 243 -8.58 8.82 -19.96
N ALA A 244 -7.84 7.71 -20.02
CA ALA A 244 -8.41 6.40 -20.39
C ALA A 244 -9.42 5.91 -19.34
N LEU A 245 -9.12 6.06 -18.05
CA LEU A 245 -10.04 5.70 -16.97
C LEU A 245 -11.33 6.53 -17.03
N VAL A 246 -11.22 7.84 -17.26
CA VAL A 246 -12.40 8.71 -17.47
C VAL A 246 -13.21 8.26 -18.68
N SER A 247 -12.54 7.96 -19.79
CA SER A 247 -13.21 7.48 -21.01
C SER A 247 -13.99 6.18 -20.78
N ILE A 248 -13.44 5.26 -19.96
CA ILE A 248 -14.13 4.04 -19.56
C ILE A 248 -15.37 4.36 -18.70
N LEU A 249 -15.23 5.24 -17.71
CA LEU A 249 -16.33 5.66 -16.84
C LEU A 249 -17.46 6.37 -17.61
N LEU A 250 -17.13 7.06 -18.70
CA LEU A 250 -18.09 7.72 -19.57
C LEU A 250 -18.77 6.78 -20.58
N SER A 251 -18.05 5.77 -21.07
CA SER A 251 -18.50 4.94 -22.20
C SER A 251 -19.30 3.71 -21.80
N ARG A 252 -19.11 3.17 -20.58
CA ARG A 252 -19.75 1.93 -20.15
C ARG A 252 -20.17 1.96 -18.68
N LYS A 253 -21.16 1.14 -18.33
CA LYS A 253 -21.49 0.87 -16.93
C LYS A 253 -20.39 -0.01 -16.34
N VAL A 254 -19.73 0.49 -15.31
CA VAL A 254 -18.63 -0.17 -14.60
C VAL A 254 -19.17 -0.73 -13.28
N ALA A 255 -18.58 -1.81 -12.76
CA ALA A 255 -18.92 -2.31 -11.43
C ALA A 255 -18.58 -1.26 -10.35
N SER A 256 -19.36 -1.20 -9.26
CA SER A 256 -19.20 -0.16 -8.23
C SER A 256 -17.78 -0.08 -7.68
N HIS A 257 -17.14 -1.23 -7.44
CA HIS A 257 -15.78 -1.27 -6.93
C HIS A 257 -14.75 -0.69 -7.92
N SER A 258 -14.85 -1.07 -9.20
CA SER A 258 -14.00 -0.52 -10.26
C SER A 258 -14.29 0.97 -10.51
N GLU A 259 -15.53 1.43 -10.36
CA GLU A 259 -15.90 2.85 -10.45
C GLU A 259 -15.19 3.68 -9.35
N GLU A 260 -15.19 3.19 -8.11
CA GLU A 260 -14.47 3.80 -6.99
C GLU A 260 -12.95 3.80 -7.21
N LEU A 261 -12.39 2.67 -7.63
CA LEU A 261 -10.97 2.53 -7.94
C LEU A 261 -10.52 3.51 -9.02
N TYR A 262 -11.24 3.58 -10.14
CA TYR A 262 -10.90 4.45 -11.26
C TYR A 262 -11.07 5.93 -10.88
N THR A 263 -12.16 6.29 -10.21
CA THR A 263 -12.40 7.67 -9.74
C THR A 263 -11.29 8.11 -8.79
N GLY A 264 -10.97 7.26 -7.81
CA GLY A 264 -9.89 7.52 -6.86
C GLY A 264 -8.54 7.68 -7.55
N THR A 265 -8.25 6.85 -8.55
CA THR A 265 -7.01 6.90 -9.34
C THR A 265 -6.89 8.19 -10.14
N VAL A 266 -7.95 8.62 -10.82
CA VAL A 266 -7.93 9.86 -11.61
C VAL A 266 -7.68 11.09 -10.71
N ILE A 267 -8.35 11.14 -9.55
CA ILE A 267 -8.10 12.18 -8.55
C ILE A 267 -6.65 12.10 -8.06
N ALA A 268 -6.16 10.89 -7.81
CA ALA A 268 -4.81 10.63 -7.33
C ALA A 268 -3.69 10.96 -8.35
N VAL A 269 -4.00 10.98 -9.63
CA VAL A 269 -3.06 11.44 -10.67
C VAL A 269 -2.91 12.96 -10.60
N GLY A 270 -3.93 13.69 -10.12
CA GLY A 270 -3.85 15.12 -9.85
C GLY A 270 -3.89 16.03 -11.10
N LYS A 271 -4.20 15.47 -12.28
CA LYS A 271 -4.28 16.22 -13.54
C LYS A 271 -5.62 16.91 -13.69
N SER A 272 -5.58 18.21 -13.94
CA SER A 272 -6.77 19.07 -13.90
C SER A 272 -7.85 18.64 -14.92
N LYS A 273 -7.47 18.37 -16.17
CA LYS A 273 -8.39 17.99 -17.24
C LYS A 273 -9.21 16.72 -16.93
N PRO A 274 -8.60 15.55 -16.62
CA PRO A 274 -9.35 14.36 -16.20
C PRO A 274 -10.29 14.59 -15.01
N ILE A 275 -9.85 15.37 -14.02
CA ILE A 275 -10.63 15.67 -12.81
C ILE A 275 -11.88 16.49 -13.18
N LEU A 276 -11.77 17.48 -14.07
CA LEU A 276 -12.91 18.28 -14.53
C LEU A 276 -13.91 17.45 -15.33
N GLU A 277 -13.43 16.52 -16.16
CA GLU A 277 -14.31 15.60 -16.89
C GLU A 277 -15.08 14.70 -15.91
N LEU A 278 -14.43 14.14 -14.88
CA LEU A 278 -15.12 13.37 -13.82
C LEU A 278 -16.11 14.21 -13.01
N LEU A 279 -15.75 15.44 -12.67
CA LEU A 279 -16.65 16.33 -11.97
C LEU A 279 -17.90 16.59 -12.81
N SER A 280 -17.74 16.80 -14.12
CA SER A 280 -18.86 17.01 -15.04
C SER A 280 -19.78 15.78 -15.10
N LEU A 281 -19.21 14.56 -15.13
CA LEU A 281 -19.94 13.31 -15.10
C LEU A 281 -20.78 13.16 -13.82
N ASN A 282 -20.16 13.46 -12.67
CA ASN A 282 -20.79 13.28 -11.36
C ASN A 282 -21.76 14.43 -11.01
N SER A 283 -21.66 15.58 -11.67
CA SER A 283 -22.47 16.78 -11.37
C SER A 283 -23.99 16.55 -11.45
N LYS A 284 -24.45 15.62 -12.30
CA LYS A 284 -25.87 15.33 -12.53
C LYS A 284 -26.53 14.52 -11.41
N ASN A 285 -25.75 13.85 -10.56
CA ASN A 285 -26.25 13.02 -9.46
C ASN A 285 -25.68 13.54 -8.13
N ALA A 286 -26.56 14.02 -7.25
CA ALA A 286 -26.17 14.63 -5.99
C ALA A 286 -25.41 13.68 -5.03
N GLU A 287 -25.70 12.39 -5.06
CA GLU A 287 -24.97 11.39 -4.27
C GLU A 287 -23.58 11.15 -4.85
N LYS A 288 -23.49 10.89 -6.16
CA LYS A 288 -22.20 10.71 -6.84
C LYS A 288 -21.31 11.94 -6.71
N ARG A 289 -21.87 13.15 -6.82
CA ARG A 289 -21.16 14.40 -6.58
C ARG A 289 -20.61 14.49 -5.15
N ARG A 290 -21.42 14.17 -4.14
CA ARG A 290 -20.96 14.17 -2.74
C ARG A 290 -19.81 13.18 -2.52
N ASN A 291 -19.92 11.97 -3.09
CA ASN A 291 -18.86 10.97 -3.00
C ASN A 291 -17.58 11.43 -3.70
N PHE A 292 -17.69 12.02 -4.89
CA PHE A 292 -16.57 12.60 -5.62
C PHE A 292 -15.87 13.69 -4.81
N VAL A 293 -16.62 14.65 -4.25
CA VAL A 293 -16.05 15.75 -3.45
C VAL A 293 -15.36 15.23 -2.19
N ARG A 294 -15.93 14.22 -1.53
CA ARG A 294 -15.31 13.58 -0.36
C ARG A 294 -14.00 12.88 -0.73
N GLU A 295 -13.99 12.12 -1.83
CA GLU A 295 -12.80 11.41 -2.30
C GLU A 295 -11.72 12.39 -2.75
N PHE A 296 -12.14 13.49 -3.39
CA PHE A 296 -11.27 14.59 -3.77
C PHE A 296 -10.58 15.18 -2.53
N ASP A 297 -11.33 15.57 -1.49
CA ASP A 297 -10.73 16.08 -0.25
C ASP A 297 -9.73 15.09 0.38
N TYR A 298 -10.12 13.82 0.48
CA TYR A 298 -9.29 12.77 1.09
C TYR A 298 -7.97 12.55 0.34
N ARG A 299 -8.02 12.41 -0.99
CA ARG A 299 -6.82 12.12 -1.80
C ARG A 299 -5.95 13.34 -2.01
N PHE A 300 -6.57 14.49 -2.22
CA PHE A 300 -5.86 15.75 -2.38
C PHE A 300 -5.00 16.06 -1.14
N LYS A 301 -5.52 15.82 0.09
CA LYS A 301 -4.73 15.91 1.34
C LYS A 301 -3.45 15.07 1.32
N ARG A 302 -3.50 13.83 0.81
CA ARG A 302 -2.37 12.88 0.88
C ARG A 302 -1.28 13.15 -0.14
N GLN A 303 -1.59 13.85 -1.22
CA GLN A 303 -0.71 13.94 -2.39
C GLN A 303 -0.15 15.34 -2.64
N TYR A 304 -0.57 16.33 -1.88
CA TYR A 304 -0.25 17.72 -2.17
C TYR A 304 1.17 18.11 -1.74
N ASN A 305 2.01 18.37 -2.73
CA ASN A 305 3.30 19.03 -2.64
C ASN A 305 3.29 20.31 -3.53
N ASP A 306 4.27 21.22 -3.37
CA ASP A 306 4.31 22.49 -4.13
C ASP A 306 4.25 22.30 -5.66
N GLU A 307 4.69 21.15 -6.18
CA GLU A 307 4.62 20.78 -7.60
C GLU A 307 3.18 20.71 -8.15
N ASN A 308 2.17 20.54 -7.30
CA ASN A 308 0.77 20.38 -7.71
C ASN A 308 -0.04 21.69 -7.76
N VAL A 309 0.55 22.80 -7.33
CA VAL A 309 -0.18 24.08 -7.23
C VAL A 309 -0.64 24.58 -8.59
N SER A 310 0.19 24.46 -9.62
CA SER A 310 -0.15 24.92 -10.97
C SER A 310 -1.37 24.20 -11.55
N GLU A 311 -1.42 22.86 -11.44
CA GLU A 311 -2.56 22.06 -11.91
C GLU A 311 -3.83 22.36 -11.11
N SER A 312 -3.69 22.54 -9.79
CA SER A 312 -4.83 22.75 -8.91
C SER A 312 -5.48 24.12 -9.09
N ILE A 313 -4.70 25.14 -9.47
CA ILE A 313 -5.23 26.45 -9.84
C ILE A 313 -6.19 26.35 -11.04
N LEU A 314 -5.96 25.41 -11.98
CA LEU A 314 -6.82 25.23 -13.15
C LEU A 314 -8.21 24.67 -12.79
N LEU A 315 -8.35 24.10 -11.60
CA LEU A 315 -9.64 23.61 -11.06
C LEU A 315 -10.47 24.73 -10.43
N LEU A 316 -9.89 25.91 -10.18
CA LEU A 316 -10.60 27.02 -9.56
C LEU A 316 -11.76 27.49 -10.41
N ASN A 317 -12.81 27.96 -9.74
CA ASN A 317 -13.99 28.58 -10.33
C ASN A 317 -14.85 27.62 -11.17
N LYS A 318 -14.64 26.31 -11.00
CA LYS A 318 -15.39 25.25 -11.68
C LYS A 318 -16.48 24.66 -10.80
N ASP A 319 -16.22 24.52 -9.50
CA ASP A 319 -17.16 24.04 -8.51
C ASP A 319 -16.85 24.63 -7.12
N SER A 320 -17.85 25.18 -6.44
CA SER A 320 -17.64 25.91 -5.19
C SER A 320 -17.23 25.03 -4.01
N GLN A 321 -17.56 23.74 -4.02
CA GLN A 321 -17.12 22.80 -2.97
C GLN A 321 -15.66 22.40 -3.18
N ILE A 322 -15.26 22.21 -4.44
CA ILE A 322 -13.84 22.01 -4.80
C ILE A 322 -13.03 23.27 -4.48
N ASP A 323 -13.55 24.47 -4.80
CA ASP A 323 -12.92 25.74 -4.47
C ASP A 323 -12.69 25.90 -2.97
N GLU A 324 -13.67 25.53 -2.13
CA GLU A 324 -13.52 25.54 -0.67
C GLU A 324 -12.35 24.67 -0.20
N ILE A 325 -12.29 23.45 -0.73
CA ILE A 325 -11.23 22.46 -0.44
C ILE A 325 -9.87 23.06 -0.83
N LEU A 326 -9.72 23.48 -2.09
CA LEU A 326 -8.48 24.06 -2.63
C LEU A 326 -8.00 25.28 -1.83
N CYS A 327 -8.92 26.20 -1.50
CA CYS A 327 -8.59 27.41 -0.75
C CYS A 327 -8.03 27.12 0.64
N LYS A 328 -8.61 26.15 1.36
CA LYS A 328 -8.08 25.71 2.66
C LYS A 328 -6.65 25.18 2.54
N TYR A 329 -6.34 24.45 1.47
CA TYR A 329 -4.97 23.96 1.24
C TYR A 329 -4.00 25.06 0.86
N PHE A 330 -4.38 25.93 -0.08
CA PHE A 330 -3.55 27.05 -0.50
C PHE A 330 -3.18 27.93 0.71
N ALA A 331 -4.14 28.13 1.62
CA ALA A 331 -3.93 28.86 2.87
C ALA A 331 -2.99 28.14 3.83
N SER A 332 -3.20 26.84 4.07
CA SER A 332 -2.32 26.02 4.91
C SER A 332 -0.87 26.05 4.43
N MET A 333 -0.65 26.11 3.13
CA MET A 333 0.69 26.12 2.51
C MET A 333 1.27 27.53 2.34
N ARG A 334 0.47 28.59 2.56
CA ARG A 334 0.84 29.98 2.25
C ARG A 334 1.34 30.14 0.81
N SER A 335 0.68 29.50 -0.15
CA SER A 335 1.10 29.51 -1.55
C SER A 335 0.88 30.88 -2.22
N ALA A 336 1.98 31.61 -2.47
CA ALA A 336 1.93 32.91 -3.13
C ALA A 336 1.34 32.84 -4.55
N MET A 337 1.67 31.79 -5.32
CA MET A 337 1.16 31.57 -6.66
C MET A 337 -0.37 31.37 -6.66
N ALA A 338 -0.88 30.61 -5.70
CA ALA A 338 -2.32 30.44 -5.54
C ALA A 338 -3.01 31.74 -5.12
N SER A 339 -2.43 32.48 -4.17
CA SER A 339 -2.96 33.79 -3.75
C SER A 339 -3.12 34.75 -4.94
N GLN A 340 -2.11 34.85 -5.80
CA GLN A 340 -2.16 35.68 -7.02
C GLN A 340 -3.26 35.22 -7.99
N ALA A 341 -3.44 33.91 -8.19
CA ALA A 341 -4.48 33.37 -9.05
C ALA A 341 -5.89 33.67 -8.49
N LEU A 342 -6.10 33.50 -7.19
CA LEU A 342 -7.36 33.83 -6.51
C LEU A 342 -7.68 35.33 -6.61
N LEU A 343 -6.68 36.18 -6.36
CA LEU A 343 -6.82 37.63 -6.44
C LEU A 343 -7.21 38.07 -7.86
N LYS A 344 -6.57 37.50 -8.88
CA LYS A 344 -6.91 37.75 -10.29
C LYS A 344 -8.37 37.41 -10.59
N LEU A 345 -8.86 36.26 -10.12
CA LEU A 345 -10.26 35.84 -10.32
C LEU A 345 -11.25 36.78 -9.62
N LEU A 346 -10.94 37.24 -8.40
CA LEU A 346 -11.78 38.19 -7.66
C LEU A 346 -11.81 39.58 -8.30
N VAL A 347 -10.65 40.17 -8.58
CA VAL A 347 -10.54 41.55 -9.09
C VAL A 347 -11.13 41.67 -10.49
N SER A 348 -10.93 40.65 -11.35
CA SER A 348 -11.54 40.60 -12.68
C SER A 348 -13.06 40.38 -12.68
N GLY A 349 -13.65 40.07 -11.52
CA GLY A 349 -15.08 39.76 -11.41
C GLY A 349 -15.48 38.42 -12.03
N GLN A 350 -14.52 37.56 -12.35
CA GLN A 350 -14.77 36.23 -12.93
C GLN A 350 -15.11 35.18 -11.87
N ALA A 351 -14.84 35.46 -10.60
CA ALA A 351 -15.14 34.56 -9.49
C ALA A 351 -16.65 34.31 -9.34
N ASN A 352 -17.02 33.03 -9.31
CA ASN A 352 -18.36 32.60 -8.96
C ASN A 352 -18.73 33.11 -7.56
N LYS A 353 -19.94 33.66 -7.42
CA LYS A 353 -20.45 34.21 -6.17
C LYS A 353 -20.40 33.21 -5.00
N ALA A 354 -20.62 31.92 -5.28
CA ALA A 354 -20.54 30.87 -4.27
C ALA A 354 -19.10 30.62 -3.78
N SER A 355 -18.11 30.86 -4.64
CA SER A 355 -16.68 30.63 -4.37
C SER A 355 -15.95 31.85 -3.82
N ALA A 356 -16.44 33.06 -4.13
CA ALA A 356 -15.80 34.33 -3.80
C ALA A 356 -15.45 34.47 -2.31
N LYS A 357 -16.33 34.00 -1.40
CA LYS A 357 -16.07 34.03 0.04
C LYS A 357 -14.82 33.21 0.43
N TYR A 358 -14.60 32.06 -0.21
CA TYR A 358 -13.45 31.20 0.08
C TYR A 358 -12.16 31.83 -0.46
N TYR A 359 -12.24 32.50 -1.62
CA TYR A 359 -11.10 33.19 -2.21
C TYR A 359 -10.64 34.35 -1.33
N ILE A 360 -11.59 35.16 -0.83
CA ILE A 360 -11.29 36.26 0.10
C ILE A 360 -10.62 35.72 1.36
N LEU A 361 -11.20 34.68 1.99
CA LEU A 361 -10.64 34.09 3.21
C LEU A 361 -9.22 33.56 2.99
N ALA A 362 -8.96 32.86 1.89
CA ALA A 362 -7.63 32.36 1.57
C ALA A 362 -6.64 33.50 1.31
N ILE A 363 -7.01 34.55 0.56
CA ILE A 363 -6.15 35.72 0.34
C ILE A 363 -5.84 36.43 1.65
N LEU A 364 -6.81 36.57 2.56
CA LEU A 364 -6.55 37.18 3.87
C LEU A 364 -5.59 36.34 4.74
N GLN A 365 -5.54 35.02 4.53
CA GLN A 365 -4.65 34.12 5.26
C GLN A 365 -3.25 34.02 4.63
N ILE A 366 -3.13 34.17 3.31
CA ILE A 366 -1.88 34.00 2.55
C ILE A 366 -1.24 35.34 2.17
N GLY A 367 -2.07 36.26 1.68
CA GLY A 367 -1.69 37.44 0.95
C GLY A 367 -1.00 38.48 1.81
N VAL A 368 -0.27 39.37 1.15
CA VAL A 368 0.39 40.51 1.78
C VAL A 368 -0.58 41.70 1.86
N GLU A 369 -0.24 42.72 2.65
CA GLU A 369 -1.07 43.92 2.86
C GLU A 369 -1.65 44.51 1.57
N LYS A 370 -0.83 44.56 0.50
CA LYS A 370 -1.24 45.03 -0.83
C LYS A 370 -2.39 44.22 -1.44
N ASP A 371 -2.39 42.90 -1.26
CA ASP A 371 -3.43 42.01 -1.79
C ASP A 371 -4.75 42.23 -1.03
N VAL A 372 -4.65 42.44 0.29
CA VAL A 372 -5.80 42.77 1.15
C VAL A 372 -6.41 44.10 0.75
N GLN A 373 -5.58 45.13 0.50
CA GLN A 373 -6.04 46.43 0.05
C GLN A 373 -6.82 46.35 -1.27
N LEU A 374 -6.33 45.57 -2.25
CA LEU A 374 -7.03 45.36 -3.53
C LEU A 374 -8.40 44.70 -3.36
N VAL A 375 -8.53 43.77 -2.40
CA VAL A 375 -9.83 43.17 -2.07
C VAL A 375 -10.75 44.21 -1.46
N VAL A 376 -10.28 44.99 -0.47
CA VAL A 376 -11.07 46.05 0.18
C VAL A 376 -11.56 47.07 -0.86
N ASP A 377 -10.65 47.60 -1.68
CA ASP A 377 -10.95 48.59 -2.72
C ASP A 377 -12.04 48.07 -3.66
N ARG A 378 -11.97 46.80 -4.08
CA ARG A 378 -12.98 46.21 -4.97
C ARG A 378 -14.38 46.22 -4.35
N PHE A 379 -14.52 45.98 -3.05
CA PHE A 379 -15.81 45.92 -2.37
C PHE A 379 -16.31 47.27 -1.86
N THR A 380 -15.43 48.24 -1.63
CA THR A 380 -15.82 49.63 -1.31
C THR A 380 -16.14 50.47 -2.55
N SER A 381 -15.60 50.10 -3.72
CA SER A 381 -15.83 50.82 -5.00
C SER A 381 -17.15 50.44 -5.70
N GLN A 382 -17.87 49.42 -5.23
CA GLN A 382 -19.17 49.08 -5.80
C GLN A 382 -20.24 50.03 -5.22
N PRO A 383 -20.91 50.85 -6.06
CA PRO A 383 -21.96 51.74 -5.57
C PRO A 383 -23.07 50.92 -4.91
N SER A 384 -23.52 51.39 -3.75
CA SER A 384 -24.68 50.83 -3.04
C SER A 384 -25.88 50.79 -4.00
N LYS A 385 -26.38 49.59 -4.30
CA LYS A 385 -27.66 49.43 -5.00
C LYS A 385 -28.82 49.77 -4.07
#